data_AF-A0A0F9GJE9-F1
#
_entry.id   AF-A0A0F9GJE9-F1
#
_cell.length_a   1.000
_cell.length_b   1.000
_cell.length_c   1.000
_cell.angle_alpha   90.00
_cell.angle_beta   90.00
_cell.angle_gamma   90.00
#
_symmetry.space_group_name_H-M   'P 1'
#
loop_
_entity.id
_entity.type
_entity.pdbx_description
1 polymer ?
#
loop_
_entity_poly.entity_id
_entity_poly.type
_entity_poly.pdbx_seq_one_letter_code
_entity_poly.pdbx_strand_id
1 'polypeptide(L)'
;MDAVGGTGIRGALRGDLAVAVEQINAAAPPVVAVDIPTGLDCDTGQAPGPAVCADLTVTFVARKTGFDAPGAAKYTGRIIVADIGVPAPGTDAG
;
A
#
# COMPACT_ATOMS: atom_id res chain seq x y z
N MET A 1 -11.62 -4.95 0.66
CA MET A 1 -11.05 -3.61 0.39
C MET A 1 -10.22 -3.22 1.60
N ASP A 2 -8.99 -2.81 1.37
CA ASP A 2 -8.04 -2.36 2.38
C ASP A 2 -7.85 -0.84 2.24
N ALA A 3 -8.18 -0.11 3.31
CA ALA A 3 -8.10 1.35 3.37
C ALA A 3 -7.73 1.80 4.79
N VAL A 4 -7.03 0.94 5.55
CA VAL A 4 -6.76 1.18 6.98
C VAL A 4 -5.56 2.11 7.19
N GLY A 5 -4.66 2.22 6.23
CA GLY A 5 -3.70 3.33 6.19
C GLY A 5 -2.90 3.44 4.89
N GLY A 6 -2.55 4.68 4.54
CA GLY A 6 -1.62 5.03 3.45
C GLY A 6 -0.20 5.27 3.96
N THR A 7 0.43 6.37 3.55
CA THR A 7 1.82 6.73 3.90
C THR A 7 2.11 6.95 5.40
N GLY A 8 1.07 6.97 6.24
CA GLY A 8 1.17 7.24 7.67
C GLY A 8 1.54 6.05 8.56
N ILE A 9 1.46 4.81 8.05
CA ILE A 9 1.83 3.62 8.83
C ILE A 9 3.36 3.46 8.82
N ARG A 10 3.95 3.38 10.02
CA ARG A 10 5.39 3.12 10.20
C ARG A 10 5.63 1.98 11.17
N GLY A 11 6.56 1.10 10.83
CA GLY A 11 6.91 -0.06 11.65
C GLY A 11 5.85 -1.18 11.63
N ALA A 12 6.06 -2.20 12.46
CA ALA A 12 5.20 -3.38 12.47
C ALA A 12 3.80 -3.07 13.03
N LEU A 13 2.76 -3.61 12.37
CA LEU A 13 1.39 -3.60 12.89
C LEU A 13 1.32 -4.33 14.24
N ARG A 14 0.40 -3.91 15.10
CA ARG A 14 0.20 -4.48 16.44
C ARG A 14 -1.28 -4.64 16.76
N GLY A 15 -1.57 -5.47 17.75
CA GLY A 15 -2.93 -5.68 18.28
C GLY A 15 -3.89 -6.17 17.20
N ASP A 16 -5.14 -5.73 17.30
CA ASP A 16 -6.24 -6.18 16.45
C ASP A 16 -5.99 -5.97 14.96
N LEU A 17 -5.23 -4.93 14.59
CA LEU A 17 -4.91 -4.65 13.20
C LEU A 17 -3.96 -5.71 12.60
N ALA A 18 -2.97 -6.16 13.37
CA ALA A 18 -2.08 -7.25 12.94
C ALA A 18 -2.87 -8.55 12.73
N VAL A 19 -3.76 -8.88 13.68
CA VAL A 19 -4.62 -10.06 13.62
C VAL A 19 -5.57 -10.00 12.43
N ALA A 20 -6.19 -8.85 12.17
CA ALA A 20 -7.09 -8.67 11.04
C ALA A 20 -6.37 -8.88 9.69
N VAL A 21 -5.15 -8.35 9.54
CA VAL A 21 -4.35 -8.55 8.32
C VAL A 21 -3.97 -10.01 8.12
N GLU A 22 -3.59 -10.72 9.18
CA GLU A 22 -3.32 -12.16 9.11
C GLU A 22 -4.56 -12.95 8.68
N GLN A 23 -5.73 -12.63 9.23
CA GLN A 23 -6.99 -13.27 8.87
C GLN A 23 -7.39 -12.99 7.41
N ILE A 24 -7.22 -11.75 6.93
CA ILE A 24 -7.46 -11.39 5.53
C ILE A 24 -6.56 -12.23 4.61
N ASN A 25 -5.25 -12.26 4.89
CA ASN A 25 -4.30 -13.01 4.07
C ASN A 25 -4.57 -14.52 4.09
N ALA A 26 -4.97 -15.08 5.24
CA ALA A 26 -5.29 -16.49 5.39
C ALA A 26 -6.58 -16.88 4.66
N ALA A 27 -7.58 -16.00 4.63
CA ALA A 27 -8.83 -16.22 3.90
C ALA A 27 -8.68 -16.08 2.38
N ALA A 28 -7.58 -15.47 1.91
CA ALA A 28 -7.27 -15.22 0.51
C ALA A 28 -8.45 -14.67 -0.34
N PRO A 29 -9.20 -13.66 0.14
CA PRO A 29 -10.23 -13.03 -0.68
C PRO A 29 -9.56 -12.15 -1.76
N PRO A 30 -10.29 -11.76 -2.82
CA PRO A 30 -9.85 -10.67 -3.68
C PRO A 30 -9.68 -9.37 -2.87
N VAL A 31 -8.49 -8.78 -2.89
CA VAL A 31 -8.17 -7.57 -2.13
C VAL A 31 -7.76 -6.42 -3.05
N VAL A 32 -8.45 -5.29 -2.87
CA VAL A 32 -8.04 -3.99 -3.41
C VAL A 32 -7.54 -3.13 -2.26
N ALA A 33 -6.28 -2.70 -2.31
CA ALA A 33 -5.67 -1.73 -1.41
C ALA A 33 -5.78 -0.30 -1.96
N VAL A 34 -6.08 0.64 -1.08
CA VAL A 34 -6.15 2.08 -1.38
C VAL A 34 -4.91 2.77 -0.85
N ASP A 35 -4.26 3.54 -1.72
CA ASP A 35 -2.95 4.14 -1.56
C ASP A 35 -1.81 3.12 -1.43
N ILE A 36 -1.74 2.40 -0.30
CA ILE A 36 -0.69 1.44 0.07
C ILE A 36 -1.32 0.25 0.79
N PRO A 37 -0.90 -1.01 0.52
CA PRO A 37 -1.32 -2.14 1.34
C PRO A 37 -0.97 -1.95 2.82
N THR A 38 -1.96 -2.07 3.71
CA THR A 38 -1.79 -1.87 5.15
C THR A 38 -0.66 -2.75 5.68
N GLY A 39 0.32 -2.13 6.35
CA GLY A 39 1.50 -2.79 6.92
C GLY A 39 2.74 -2.80 6.00
N LEU A 40 2.63 -2.33 4.75
CA LEU A 40 3.76 -2.11 3.86
C LEU A 40 4.34 -0.71 4.04
N ASP A 41 5.65 -0.62 4.23
CA ASP A 41 6.37 0.65 4.23
C ASP A 41 6.53 1.18 2.79
N CYS A 42 6.00 2.37 2.52
CA CYS A 42 5.93 2.93 1.17
C CYS A 42 7.27 3.42 0.60
N ASP A 43 8.27 3.61 1.46
CA ASP A 43 9.58 4.12 1.05
C ASP A 43 10.56 2.98 0.79
N THR A 44 10.49 1.93 1.60
CA THR A 44 11.43 0.79 1.58
C THR A 44 10.87 -0.47 0.93
N GLY A 45 9.54 -0.58 0.81
CA GLY A 45 8.86 -1.79 0.34
C GLY A 45 8.94 -2.97 1.31
N GLN A 46 9.33 -2.72 2.55
CA GLN A 46 9.44 -3.74 3.60
C GLN A 46 8.16 -3.83 4.42
N ALA A 47 7.84 -5.04 4.86
CA ALA A 47 6.76 -5.31 5.80
C ALA A 47 7.39 -5.85 7.10
N PRO A 48 7.64 -4.99 8.11
CA PRO A 48 8.27 -5.40 9.37
C PRO A 48 7.39 -6.32 10.25
N GLY A 49 6.16 -6.59 9.82
CA GLY A 49 5.21 -7.51 10.43
C GLY A 49 4.19 -7.96 9.37
N PRO A 50 2.98 -8.40 9.76
CA PRO A 50 1.96 -8.74 8.78
C PRO A 50 1.61 -7.51 7.94
N ALA A 51 1.49 -7.72 6.63
CA ALA A 51 1.03 -6.72 5.67
C ALA A 51 0.02 -7.36 4.72
N VAL A 52 -0.95 -6.58 4.26
CA VAL A 52 -1.99 -7.05 3.35
C VAL A 52 -1.35 -7.48 2.02
N CYS A 53 -1.73 -8.66 1.53
CA CYS A 53 -1.42 -9.11 0.17
C CYS A 53 -2.58 -8.72 -0.76
N ALA A 54 -2.42 -7.62 -1.50
CA ALA A 54 -3.43 -7.12 -2.42
C ALA A 54 -3.27 -7.72 -3.83
N ASP A 55 -4.40 -7.95 -4.51
CA ASP A 55 -4.42 -8.25 -5.94
C ASP A 55 -4.29 -6.97 -6.78
N LEU A 56 -4.78 -5.86 -6.23
CA LEU A 56 -4.76 -4.53 -6.85
C LEU A 56 -4.48 -3.46 -5.79
N THR A 57 -3.54 -2.57 -6.07
CA THR A 57 -3.30 -1.33 -5.32
C THR A 57 -3.64 -0.13 -6.19
N VAL A 58 -4.53 0.75 -5.72
CA VAL A 58 -4.83 2.04 -6.36
C VAL A 58 -4.15 3.13 -5.54
N THR A 59 -3.06 3.70 -6.05
CA THR A 59 -2.33 4.80 -5.41
C THR A 59 -2.58 6.13 -6.10
N PHE A 60 -2.27 7.24 -5.44
CA PHE A 60 -2.59 8.57 -5.91
C PHE A 60 -1.33 9.42 -6.10
N VAL A 61 -1.42 10.38 -7.03
CA VAL A 61 -0.39 11.38 -7.38
C VAL A 61 0.88 10.78 -8.00
N ALA A 62 1.51 9.83 -7.32
CA ALA A 62 2.70 9.17 -7.78
C ALA A 62 2.78 7.74 -7.23
N ARG A 63 3.46 6.88 -7.99
CA ARG A 63 3.91 5.56 -7.51
C ARG A 63 4.84 5.74 -6.33
N LYS A 64 4.68 4.93 -5.27
CA LYS A 64 5.57 4.97 -4.11
C LYS A 64 6.87 4.22 -4.40
N THR A 65 8.01 4.75 -3.96
CA THR A 65 9.35 4.18 -4.21
C THR A 65 9.45 2.72 -3.75
N GLY A 66 8.88 2.39 -2.59
CA GLY A 66 8.89 1.05 -2.03
C GLY A 66 8.13 0.01 -2.86
N PHE A 67 7.25 0.42 -3.78
CA PHE A 67 6.54 -0.52 -4.65
C PHE A 67 7.44 -1.24 -5.65
N ASP A 68 8.62 -0.67 -5.93
CA ASP A 68 9.61 -1.23 -6.85
C ASP A 68 10.72 -2.01 -6.12
N ALA A 69 10.66 -2.10 -4.79
CA ALA A 69 11.63 -2.85 -4.01
C ALA A 69 11.51 -4.37 -4.25
N PRO A 70 12.63 -5.12 -4.19
CA PRO A 70 12.60 -6.58 -4.28
C PRO A 70 11.63 -7.20 -3.27
N GLY A 71 10.68 -8.00 -3.76
CA GLY A 71 9.70 -8.68 -2.93
C GLY A 71 8.46 -7.86 -2.55
N ALA A 72 8.39 -6.57 -2.90
CA ALA A 72 7.19 -5.74 -2.63
C ALA A 72 5.98 -6.15 -3.48
N ALA A 73 6.21 -6.69 -4.68
CA ALA A 73 5.16 -7.09 -5.63
C ALA A 73 4.16 -8.11 -5.07
N LYS A 74 4.58 -8.95 -4.10
CA LYS A 74 3.68 -9.92 -3.45
C LYS A 74 2.64 -9.26 -2.53
N TYR A 75 2.87 -8.01 -2.11
CA TYR A 75 1.96 -7.22 -1.29
C TYR A 75 1.10 -6.29 -2.14
N THR A 76 1.67 -5.71 -3.19
CA THR A 76 1.02 -4.64 -3.98
C THR A 76 0.12 -5.16 -5.09
N GLY A 77 0.39 -6.36 -5.61
CA GLY A 77 -0.31 -6.90 -6.78
C GLY A 77 -0.15 -6.00 -8.00
N ARG A 78 -1.22 -5.84 -8.79
CA ARG A 78 -1.26 -4.85 -9.86
C ARG A 78 -1.34 -3.45 -9.26
N ILE A 79 -0.60 -2.49 -9.79
CA ILE A 79 -0.65 -1.09 -9.32
C ILE A 79 -1.31 -0.20 -10.37
N ILE A 80 -2.24 0.65 -9.94
CA ILE A 80 -2.81 1.75 -10.70
C ILE A 80 -2.46 3.06 -9.99
N VAL A 81 -1.85 4.00 -10.71
CA VAL A 81 -1.68 5.38 -10.23
C VAL A 81 -2.85 6.18 -10.77
N ALA A 82 -3.78 6.53 -9.88
CA ALA A 82 -4.94 7.35 -10.20
C ALA A 82 -4.57 8.84 -10.10
N ASP A 83 -4.91 9.58 -11.14
CA ASP A 83 -4.90 11.04 -11.13
C ASP A 83 -6.10 11.55 -10.30
N ILE A 84 -5.83 12.50 -9.42
CA ILE A 84 -6.82 13.15 -8.54
C ILE A 84 -6.82 14.67 -8.71
N GLY A 85 -6.27 15.18 -9.81
CA GLY A 85 -6.22 16.61 -10.13
C GLY A 85 -5.09 17.37 -9.43
N VAL A 86 -4.04 16.68 -9.00
CA VAL A 86 -2.85 17.31 -8.39
C VAL A 86 -1.84 17.63 -9.49
N PRO A 87 -1.37 18.88 -9.62
CA PRO A 87 -0.32 19.24 -10.57
C PRO A 87 0.92 18.39 -10.36
N ALA A 88 1.64 18.08 -11.45
CA ALA A 88 2.91 17.40 -11.33
C ALA A 88 3.87 18.23 -10.44
N PRO A 89 4.67 17.59 -9.56
CA PRO A 89 5.66 18.33 -8.77
C PRO A 89 6.59 19.09 -9.72
N GLY A 90 6.58 20.42 -9.63
CA GLY A 90 7.39 21.32 -10.47
C GLY A 90 6.64 22.08 -11.57
N THR A 91 5.33 21.89 -11.74
CA THR A 91 4.50 22.81 -12.54
C THR A 91 3.81 23.80 -11.62
N ASP A 92 4.55 24.82 -11.18
CA ASP A 92 3.93 26.06 -10.73
C ASP A 92 3.32 26.72 -11.98
N ALA A 93 1.99 26.79 -12.03
CA ALA A 93 1.32 27.68 -12.95
C ALA A 93 1.64 29.11 -12.50
N GLY A 94 2.44 29.81 -13.31
CA GLY A 94 2.80 31.21 -13.08
C GLY A 94 1.62 32.17 -13.12
#